data_AF-M6H8L4-F1
#
_entry.id   AF-M6H8L4-F1
#
_cell.length_a   1.000
_cell.length_b   1.000
_cell.length_c   1.000
_cell.angle_alpha   90.00
_cell.angle_beta   90.00
_cell.angle_gamma   90.00
#
_symmetry.space_group_name_H-M   'P 1'
#
loop_
_entity.id
_entity.type
_entity.pdbx_description
1 polymer ?
#
loop_
_entity_poly.entity_id
_entity_poly.type
_entity_poly.pdbx_seq_one_letter_code
_entity_poly.pdbx_strand_id
1 'polypeptide(L)'
;MVEGSIGTDSLLVPNNYWNCLNFQERKALRGKLPILLRKYSKQIASMKRLHYKAGKIKYNRDVGKMKKFSVRVHTGVWATLGVLAAAHGVSRCYLFNYMLWLEELGEEENFFVKTLNQGVPSFHWTYKMTWKIDRRQNLISRELKFEPNPMTNQYPYYLRS
;
A
#
# COMPACT_ATOMS: atom_id res chain seq x y z
N MET A 1 13.24 -4.57 7.16
CA MET A 1 11.87 -4.85 7.62
C MET A 1 12.00 -5.49 8.99
N VAL A 2 11.20 -5.09 9.99
CA VAL A 2 11.06 -5.93 11.18
C VAL A 2 10.29 -7.16 10.72
N GLU A 3 11.00 -8.22 10.41
CA GLU A 3 10.44 -9.48 9.94
C GLU A 3 9.81 -10.19 11.15
N GLY A 4 8.54 -9.88 11.40
CA GLY A 4 7.70 -10.73 12.24
C GLY A 4 7.50 -12.11 11.59
N SER A 5 6.78 -12.99 12.30
CA SER A 5 6.45 -14.32 11.79
C SER A 5 5.78 -14.27 10.42
N ILE A 6 6.05 -15.30 9.62
CA ILE A 6 5.43 -15.49 8.31
C ILE A 6 4.06 -16.12 8.53
N GLY A 7 3.01 -15.42 8.09
CA GLY A 7 1.63 -15.89 8.12
C GLY A 7 1.11 -16.26 6.73
N THR A 8 -0.05 -16.92 6.70
CA THR A 8 -0.83 -17.10 5.47
C THR A 8 -2.06 -16.21 5.51
N ASP A 9 -2.17 -15.32 4.55
CA ASP A 9 -3.31 -14.41 4.37
C ASP A 9 -3.94 -14.60 2.99
N SER A 10 -5.03 -13.89 2.70
CA SER A 10 -5.72 -13.97 1.42
C SER A 10 -5.95 -12.60 0.78
N LEU A 11 -5.77 -12.56 -0.53
CA LEU A 11 -6.09 -11.40 -1.37
C LEU A 11 -7.07 -11.79 -2.47
N LEU A 12 -7.73 -10.79 -3.03
CA LEU A 12 -8.70 -10.92 -4.10
C LEU A 12 -8.23 -10.11 -5.32
N VAL A 13 -8.21 -10.75 -6.49
CA VAL A 13 -8.02 -10.10 -7.79
C VAL A 13 -9.25 -10.34 -8.68
N PRO A 14 -9.54 -9.46 -9.64
CA PRO A 14 -10.56 -9.73 -10.65
C PRO A 14 -10.30 -11.02 -11.44
N ASN A 15 -11.35 -11.78 -11.77
CA ASN A 15 -11.21 -13.04 -12.50
C ASN A 15 -10.63 -12.85 -13.91
N ASN A 16 -10.98 -11.76 -14.59
CA ASN A 16 -10.42 -11.43 -15.91
C ASN A 16 -8.89 -11.31 -15.81
N TYR A 17 -8.36 -10.57 -14.83
CA TYR A 17 -6.93 -10.50 -14.55
C TYR A 17 -6.33 -11.89 -14.27
N TRP A 18 -6.94 -12.66 -13.36
CA TRP A 18 -6.45 -14.00 -13.01
C TRP A 18 -6.37 -14.97 -14.20
N ASN A 19 -7.36 -14.90 -15.09
CA ASN A 19 -7.47 -15.79 -16.24
C ASN A 19 -6.41 -15.50 -17.30
N CYS A 20 -5.96 -14.24 -17.43
CA CYS A 20 -4.86 -13.87 -18.32
C CYS A 20 -3.50 -14.40 -17.85
N LEU A 21 -3.34 -14.72 -16.56
CA LEU A 21 -2.07 -15.20 -16.02
C LEU A 21 -1.83 -16.67 -16.30
N ASN A 22 -0.63 -17.01 -16.75
CA ASN A 22 -0.14 -18.38 -16.85
C ASN A 22 0.23 -18.97 -15.47
N PHE A 23 0.59 -20.25 -15.43
CA PHE A 23 0.90 -20.94 -14.17
C PHE A 23 2.06 -20.30 -13.38
N GLN A 24 3.12 -19.89 -14.07
CA GLN A 24 4.29 -19.28 -13.41
C GLN A 24 3.95 -17.89 -12.88
N GLU A 25 3.19 -17.10 -13.64
CA GLU A 25 2.72 -15.77 -13.21
C GLU A 25 1.80 -15.84 -12.00
N ARG A 26 0.88 -16.82 -11.97
CA ARG A 26 0.02 -17.06 -10.80
C ARG A 26 0.83 -17.44 -9.55
N LYS A 27 1.93 -18.18 -9.72
CA LYS A 27 2.85 -18.52 -8.62
C LYS A 27 3.62 -17.27 -8.16
N ALA A 28 4.13 -16.49 -9.10
CA ALA A 28 4.84 -15.24 -8.82
C ALA A 28 3.94 -14.19 -8.12
N LEU A 29 2.67 -14.10 -8.51
CA LEU A 29 1.69 -13.19 -7.92
C LEU A 29 1.57 -13.36 -6.40
N ARG A 30 1.69 -14.60 -5.90
CA ARG A 30 1.62 -14.90 -4.46
C ARG A 30 2.77 -14.29 -3.65
N GLY A 31 3.91 -14.03 -4.28
CA GLY A 31 5.07 -13.37 -3.70
C GLY A 31 5.21 -11.89 -4.08
N LYS A 32 4.25 -11.33 -4.83
CA LYS A 32 4.36 -9.99 -5.42
C LYS A 32 4.11 -8.85 -4.43
N LEU A 33 3.38 -9.12 -3.34
CA LEU A 33 2.98 -8.09 -2.37
C LEU A 33 4.18 -7.31 -1.76
N PRO A 34 5.24 -7.95 -1.21
CA PRO A 34 6.40 -7.23 -0.71
C PRO A 34 7.09 -6.36 -1.77
N ILE A 35 7.15 -6.86 -3.02
CA ILE A 35 7.78 -6.17 -4.15
C ILE A 35 6.99 -4.90 -4.50
N LEU A 36 5.66 -5.01 -4.60
CA LEU A 36 4.79 -3.87 -4.88
C LEU A 36 4.87 -2.80 -3.79
N LEU A 37 4.85 -3.21 -2.52
CA LEU A 37 5.00 -2.26 -1.41
C LEU A 37 6.37 -1.58 -1.44
N ARG A 38 7.43 -2.30 -1.81
CA ARG A 38 8.78 -1.73 -1.98
C ARG A 38 8.83 -0.64 -3.03
N LYS A 39 8.09 -0.83 -4.11
CA LYS A 39 8.06 0.10 -5.23
C LYS A 39 7.15 1.30 -4.93
N TYR A 40 5.93 1.04 -4.44
CA TYR A 40 4.86 2.03 -4.44
C TYR A 40 4.51 2.63 -3.07
N SER A 41 5.02 2.11 -1.96
CA SER A 41 4.60 2.57 -0.61
C SER A 41 4.76 4.06 -0.38
N LYS A 42 5.87 4.67 -0.80
CA LYS A 42 6.11 6.12 -0.68
C LYS A 42 5.19 6.96 -1.54
N GLN A 43 4.96 6.54 -2.78
CA GLN A 43 4.04 7.22 -3.69
C GLN A 43 2.63 7.20 -3.10
N ILE A 44 2.20 6.02 -2.63
CA ILE A 44 0.90 5.83 -1.97
C ILE A 44 0.83 6.72 -0.72
N ALA A 45 1.84 6.70 0.15
CA ALA A 45 1.86 7.51 1.35
C ALA A 45 1.78 9.03 1.08
N SER A 46 2.35 9.49 -0.04
CA SER A 46 2.42 10.91 -0.40
C SER A 46 1.24 11.41 -1.25
N MET A 47 0.47 10.53 -1.89
CA MET A 47 -0.63 10.93 -2.77
C MET A 47 -1.93 11.21 -2.01
N LYS A 48 -2.88 11.88 -2.68
CA LYS A 48 -4.25 12.04 -2.16
C LYS A 48 -4.90 10.67 -1.94
N ARG A 49 -5.84 10.60 -0.98
CA ARG A 49 -6.55 9.36 -0.67
C ARG A 49 -7.27 8.81 -1.91
N LEU A 50 -7.25 7.48 -2.06
CA LEU A 50 -7.97 6.78 -3.14
C LEU A 50 -9.49 6.86 -2.97
N HIS A 51 -9.96 7.01 -1.73
CA HIS A 51 -11.36 7.23 -1.41
C HIS A 51 -11.51 8.41 -0.45
N TYR A 52 -12.28 9.42 -0.88
CA TYR A 52 -12.45 10.66 -0.13
C TYR A 52 -13.35 10.52 1.11
N LYS A 53 -14.29 9.55 1.13
CA LYS A 53 -15.24 9.37 2.24
C LYS A 53 -14.55 8.72 3.44
N ALA A 54 -14.09 9.53 4.40
CA ALA A 54 -13.35 9.05 5.57
C ALA A 54 -14.11 8.03 6.45
N GLY A 55 -15.45 8.09 6.46
CA GLY A 55 -16.29 7.14 7.19
C GLY A 55 -16.59 5.83 6.46
N LYS A 56 -16.14 5.65 5.21
CA LYS A 56 -16.45 4.46 4.40
C LYS A 56 -15.20 3.83 3.81
N ILE A 57 -15.24 2.51 3.67
CA ILE A 57 -14.18 1.75 2.99
C ILE A 57 -14.62 1.46 1.55
N LYS A 58 -13.77 1.79 0.57
CA LYS A 58 -13.95 1.40 -0.83
C LYS A 58 -13.44 -0.03 -1.03
N TYR A 59 -14.27 -0.84 -1.67
CA TYR A 59 -13.95 -2.20 -2.08
C TYR A 59 -13.90 -2.26 -3.60
N ASN A 60 -13.36 -3.36 -4.15
CA ASN A 60 -13.39 -3.64 -5.59
C ASN A 60 -14.84 -3.96 -5.99
N ARG A 61 -15.64 -2.92 -6.26
CA ARG A 61 -17.00 -3.04 -6.80
C ARG A 61 -16.94 -2.97 -8.32
N ASP A 62 -17.93 -3.55 -8.97
CA ASP A 62 -18.14 -3.44 -10.43
C ASP A 62 -17.01 -4.02 -11.29
N VAL A 63 -16.16 -4.89 -10.71
CA VAL A 63 -15.06 -5.60 -11.38
C VAL A 63 -15.41 -7.05 -11.73
N GLY A 64 -16.69 -7.43 -11.58
CA GLY A 64 -17.18 -8.79 -11.81
C GLY A 64 -16.77 -9.79 -10.73
N LYS A 65 -16.63 -11.07 -11.12
CA LYS A 65 -16.25 -12.15 -10.19
C LYS A 65 -14.81 -11.99 -9.74
N MET A 66 -14.56 -12.20 -8.45
CA MET A 66 -13.23 -12.10 -7.85
C MET A 66 -12.62 -13.49 -7.60
N LYS A 67 -11.33 -13.64 -7.87
CA LYS A 67 -10.55 -14.82 -7.49
C LYS A 67 -9.84 -14.58 -6.16
N LYS A 68 -10.12 -15.43 -5.17
CA LYS A 68 -9.34 -15.54 -3.94
C LYS A 68 -8.09 -16.38 -4.15
N PHE A 69 -6.96 -15.91 -3.63
CA PHE A 69 -5.73 -16.67 -3.56
C PHE A 69 -4.99 -16.37 -2.24
N SER A 70 -4.18 -17.33 -1.80
CA SER A 70 -3.41 -17.21 -0.57
C SER A 70 -2.03 -16.61 -0.83
N VAL A 71 -1.58 -15.75 0.08
CA VAL A 71 -0.24 -15.18 0.11
C VAL A 71 0.45 -15.60 1.40
N ARG A 72 1.75 -15.91 1.31
CA ARG A 72 2.60 -16.10 2.49
C ARG A 72 3.43 -14.83 2.67
N VAL A 73 3.27 -14.16 3.80
CA VAL A 73 3.80 -12.81 3.98
C VAL A 73 4.18 -12.58 5.44
N HIS A 74 5.25 -11.81 5.65
CA HIS A 74 5.63 -11.36 6.99
C HIS A 74 4.57 -10.44 7.57
N THR A 75 4.33 -10.57 8.87
CA THR A 75 3.37 -9.74 9.62
C THR A 75 3.58 -8.23 9.39
N GLY A 76 4.83 -7.77 9.35
CA GLY A 76 5.14 -6.36 9.08
C GLY A 76 4.68 -5.87 7.71
N VAL A 77 4.86 -6.68 6.65
CA VAL A 77 4.42 -6.34 5.29
C VAL A 77 2.88 -6.29 5.23
N TRP A 78 2.22 -7.25 5.86
CA TRP A 78 0.76 -7.30 5.92
C TRP A 78 0.17 -6.12 6.71
N ALA A 79 0.82 -5.74 7.82
CA ALA A 79 0.46 -4.58 8.61
C ALA A 79 0.64 -3.28 7.81
N THR A 80 1.75 -3.11 7.09
CA THR A 80 1.99 -1.94 6.21
C THR A 80 0.89 -1.81 5.14
N LEU A 81 0.53 -2.91 4.47
CA LEU A 81 -0.61 -2.90 3.53
C LEU A 81 -1.89 -2.44 4.23
N GLY A 82 -2.13 -2.90 5.45
CA GLY A 82 -3.29 -2.52 6.26
C GLY A 82 -3.32 -1.04 6.61
N VAL A 83 -2.21 -0.48 7.10
CA VAL A 83 -2.08 0.93 7.49
C VAL A 83 -2.28 1.85 6.29
N LEU A 84 -1.64 1.55 5.15
CA LEU A 84 -1.82 2.31 3.92
C LEU A 84 -3.27 2.19 3.40
N ALA A 85 -3.84 0.98 3.35
CA ALA A 85 -5.22 0.81 2.88
C ALA A 85 -6.21 1.61 3.75
N ALA A 86 -6.03 1.55 5.08
CA ALA A 86 -6.85 2.29 6.02
C ALA A 86 -6.68 3.81 5.84
N ALA A 87 -5.47 4.33 5.65
CA ALA A 87 -5.23 5.74 5.38
C ALA A 87 -5.93 6.23 4.11
N HIS A 88 -5.98 5.39 3.07
CA HIS A 88 -6.63 5.72 1.79
C HIS A 88 -8.15 5.47 1.78
N GLY A 89 -8.72 4.94 2.87
CA GLY A 89 -10.15 4.63 2.96
C GLY A 89 -10.57 3.47 2.04
N VAL A 90 -9.67 2.51 1.82
CA VAL A 90 -9.89 1.37 0.92
C VAL A 90 -9.57 0.05 1.62
N SER A 91 -10.06 -1.06 1.06
CA SER A 91 -9.69 -2.40 1.54
C SER A 91 -8.27 -2.80 1.13
N ARG A 92 -7.65 -3.75 1.85
CA ARG A 92 -6.32 -4.31 1.49
C ARG A 92 -6.29 -4.86 0.06
N CYS A 93 -7.35 -5.55 -0.35
CA CYS A 93 -7.47 -6.08 -1.72
C CYS A 93 -7.59 -4.97 -2.76
N TYR A 94 -8.27 -3.86 -2.45
CA TYR A 94 -8.34 -2.71 -3.35
C TYR A 94 -6.97 -2.08 -3.54
N LEU A 95 -6.25 -1.82 -2.44
CA LEU A 95 -4.91 -1.24 -2.52
C LEU A 95 -3.93 -2.16 -3.27
N PHE A 96 -4.03 -3.48 -3.06
CA PHE A 96 -3.23 -4.45 -3.80
C PHE A 96 -3.52 -4.41 -5.31
N ASN A 97 -4.79 -4.43 -5.72
CA ASN A 97 -5.15 -4.34 -7.15
C ASN A 97 -4.75 -2.99 -7.75
N TYR A 98 -4.84 -1.91 -6.99
CA TYR A 98 -4.34 -0.60 -7.43
C TYR A 98 -2.82 -0.63 -7.70
N MET A 99 -2.03 -1.26 -6.83
CA MET A 99 -0.59 -1.44 -7.08
C MET A 99 -0.30 -2.35 -8.27
N LEU A 100 -1.13 -3.37 -8.54
CA LEU A 100 -1.00 -4.18 -9.76
C LEU A 100 -1.25 -3.33 -11.01
N TRP A 101 -2.30 -2.50 -10.98
CA TRP A 101 -2.60 -1.57 -12.07
C TRP A 101 -1.45 -0.57 -12.31
N LEU A 102 -0.85 -0.01 -11.24
CA LEU A 102 0.35 0.83 -11.35
C LEU A 102 1.57 0.10 -11.97
N GLU A 103 1.65 -1.22 -11.81
CA GLU A 103 2.72 -2.03 -12.41
C GLU A 103 2.47 -2.23 -13.92
N GLU A 104 1.21 -2.34 -14.34
CA GLU A 104 0.80 -2.52 -15.73
C GLU A 104 0.99 -1.24 -16.58
N LEU A 105 0.89 -0.05 -15.97
CA LEU A 105 1.09 1.24 -16.66
C LEU A 105 2.54 1.48 -17.12
N GLY A 106 3.51 0.66 -16.70
CA GLY A 106 4.88 0.72 -17.19
C GLY A 106 5.70 1.91 -16.67
N GLU A 107 6.95 2.07 -17.14
CA GLU A 107 7.92 3.00 -16.55
C GLU A 107 7.64 4.50 -16.81
N GLU A 108 6.85 4.84 -17.83
CA GLU A 108 6.64 6.23 -18.25
C GLU A 108 5.85 7.05 -17.21
N GLU A 109 4.90 6.42 -16.49
CA GLU A 109 4.18 7.05 -15.37
C GLU A 109 4.91 6.91 -14.02
N ASN A 110 6.01 6.16 -13.98
CA ASN A 110 6.77 5.86 -12.75
C ASN A 110 7.86 6.90 -12.40
N PHE A 111 7.84 8.08 -13.03
CA PHE A 111 8.77 9.18 -12.70
C PHE A 111 8.79 9.46 -11.19
N PHE A 112 7.61 9.57 -10.56
CA PHE A 112 7.49 9.79 -9.12
C PHE A 112 8.10 8.66 -8.28
N VAL A 113 7.98 7.41 -8.72
CA VAL A 113 8.57 6.26 -8.01
C VAL A 113 10.10 6.32 -8.08
N LYS A 114 10.66 6.64 -9.24
CA LYS A 114 12.12 6.80 -9.41
C LYS A 114 12.61 7.96 -8.54
N THR A 115 11.98 9.13 -8.62
CA THR A 115 12.36 10.31 -7.85
C THR A 115 12.24 10.11 -6.33
N LEU A 116 11.12 9.54 -5.85
CA LEU A 116 10.90 9.35 -4.40
C LEU A 116 11.82 8.30 -3.79
N ASN A 117 12.39 7.40 -4.58
CA ASN A 117 13.27 6.32 -4.13
C ASN A 117 14.76 6.58 -4.41
N GLN A 118 15.11 7.65 -5.12
CA GLN A 118 16.50 7.97 -5.43
C GLN A 118 17.23 8.47 -4.17
N GLY A 119 18.33 7.79 -3.80
CA GLY A 119 19.19 8.22 -2.68
C GLY A 119 18.60 8.05 -1.27
N VAL A 120 17.42 7.42 -1.13
CA VAL A 120 16.74 7.22 0.16
C VAL A 120 16.13 5.81 0.26
N PRO A 121 15.98 5.21 1.46
CA PRO A 121 15.38 3.89 1.62
C PRO A 121 14.01 3.84 0.96
N SER A 122 13.66 2.78 0.22
CA SER A 122 12.40 2.71 -0.55
C SER A 122 11.12 2.63 0.30
N PHE A 123 11.23 2.78 1.61
CA PHE A 123 10.15 2.70 2.58
C PHE A 123 10.37 3.69 3.71
N HIS A 124 9.26 4.08 4.33
CA HIS A 124 9.28 4.67 5.66
C HIS A 124 9.53 3.58 6.72
N TRP A 125 10.26 3.92 7.77
CA TRP A 125 10.53 3.09 8.94
C TRP A 125 9.30 2.94 9.83
N THR A 126 8.57 4.04 10.04
CA THR A 126 7.37 4.06 10.88
C THR A 126 6.17 4.52 10.07
N TYR A 127 5.01 3.93 10.37
CA TYR A 127 3.72 4.35 9.83
C TYR A 127 2.73 4.48 10.99
N LYS A 128 2.00 5.58 11.04
CA LYS A 128 0.97 5.86 12.02
C LYS A 128 -0.28 6.35 11.31
N MET A 129 -1.35 5.55 11.35
CA MET A 129 -2.66 5.97 10.87
C MET A 129 -3.55 6.33 12.07
N THR A 130 -4.08 7.54 12.06
CA THR A 130 -5.02 8.06 13.07
C THR A 130 -6.39 8.18 12.45
N TRP A 131 -7.38 7.47 12.99
CA TRP A 131 -8.78 7.64 12.62
C TRP A 131 -9.49 8.43 13.72
N LYS A 132 -9.86 9.68 13.43
CA LYS A 132 -10.53 10.57 14.38
C LYS A 132 -12.03 10.65 14.04
N ILE A 133 -12.86 10.48 15.05
CA ILE A 133 -14.32 10.67 15.00
C ILE A 133 -14.65 11.75 16.01
N ASP A 134 -14.95 12.96 15.53
CA ASP A 134 -15.43 14.07 16.34
C ASP A 134 -16.95 14.08 16.30
N ARG A 135 -17.58 13.58 17.37
CA ARG A 135 -19.05 13.51 17.47
C ARG A 135 -19.69 14.87 17.69
N ARG A 136 -18.98 15.82 18.30
CA ARG A 136 -19.49 17.18 18.54
C ARG A 136 -19.60 17.95 17.23
N GLN A 137 -18.63 17.79 16.34
CA GLN A 137 -18.60 18.43 15.02
C GLN A 137 -19.15 17.54 13.89
N ASN A 138 -19.58 16.32 14.19
CA ASN A 138 -19.97 15.29 13.22
C ASN A 138 -18.91 15.08 12.11
N LEU A 139 -17.64 15.13 12.48
CA LEU A 139 -16.50 15.06 11.56
C LEU A 139 -15.77 13.73 11.70
N ILE A 140 -15.42 13.12 10.57
CA ILE A 140 -14.57 11.92 10.52
C ILE A 140 -13.34 12.23 9.68
N SER A 141 -12.14 11.98 10.21
CA SER A 141 -10.87 12.19 9.50
C SER A 141 -9.89 11.02 9.65
N ARG A 142 -9.00 10.85 8.67
CA ARG A 142 -7.99 9.79 8.62
C ARG A 142 -6.61 10.37 8.30
N GLU A 143 -5.73 10.45 9.26
CA GLU A 143 -4.39 11.02 9.05
C GLU A 143 -3.36 9.90 8.95
N LEU A 144 -2.45 9.99 7.97
CA LEU A 144 -1.29 9.12 7.88
C LEU A 144 -0.04 9.95 8.17
N LYS A 145 0.73 9.51 9.15
CA LYS A 145 2.07 10.00 9.45
C LYS A 145 3.08 8.88 9.20
N PHE A 146 4.26 9.23 8.75
CA PHE A 146 5.32 8.27 8.47
C PHE A 146 6.69 8.91 8.65
N GLU A 147 7.69 8.12 8.99
CA GLU A 147 9.08 8.58 9.16
C GLU A 147 10.05 7.64 8.45
N PRO A 148 11.14 8.14 7.84
CA PRO A 148 11.45 9.55 7.68
C PRO A 148 10.45 10.23 6.73
N ASN A 149 10.02 11.44 7.06
CA ASN A 149 9.24 12.27 6.16
C ASN A 149 10.23 13.13 5.35
N PRO A 150 10.36 12.93 4.03
CA PRO A 150 11.33 13.68 3.23
C PRO A 150 11.02 15.18 3.15
N MET A 151 9.81 15.60 3.55
CA MET A 151 9.37 17.00 3.52
C MET A 151 9.62 17.74 4.85
N THR A 152 10.10 17.08 5.91
CA THR A 152 10.43 17.77 7.16
C THR A 152 11.88 18.26 7.12
N ASN A 153 12.09 19.56 7.30
CA ASN A 153 13.41 20.24 7.35
C ASN A 153 14.38 19.72 8.44
N GLN A 154 14.00 18.71 9.21
CA GLN A 154 14.88 18.03 10.15
C GLN A 154 15.51 16.84 9.45
N TYR A 155 16.65 17.07 8.80
CA TYR A 155 17.54 16.00 8.38
C TYR A 155 17.89 15.14 9.61
N PRO A 156 17.56 13.83 9.65
CA PRO A 156 17.94 12.98 10.77
C PRO A 156 19.43 12.59 10.74
N TYR A 157 20.20 13.07 9.75
CA TYR A 157 21.64 12.89 9.66
C TYR A 157 22.38 13.92 10.49
N TYR A 158 22.19 13.88 11.81
CA TYR A 158 23.25 14.34 12.70
C TYR A 158 24.34 13.27 12.68
N LEU A 159 25.37 13.53 11.86
CA LEU A 159 26.68 12.91 11.97
C LEU A 159 27.10 13.01 13.44
N ARG A 160 27.23 11.87 14.12
CA ARG A 160 28.02 11.81 15.34
C ARG A 160 29.47 12.05 14.91
N SER A 161 29.96 13.25 15.20
CA SER A 161 31.40 13.54 15.34
C SER A 161 31.99 12.72 16.47
#